data_AF-A0A3C1YMW6-F1
#
_entry.id   AF-A0A3C1YMW6-F1
#
_cell.length_a   1.000
_cell.length_b   1.000
_cell.length_c   1.000
_cell.angle_alpha   90.00
_cell.angle_beta   90.00
_cell.angle_gamma   90.00
#
_symmetry.space_group_name_H-M   'P 1'
#
loop_
_entity.id
_entity.type
_entity.pdbx_description
1 polymer ?
#
loop_
_entity_poly.entity_id
_entity_poly.type
_entity_poly.pdbx_seq_one_letter_code
_entity_poly.pdbx_strand_id
1 'polypeptide(L)'
;MDNSKAINGNLTENIIENAEGKESKKAGGVNKKTVFIAIGIVAIALIVIAILVEALKKNAYSIVNNTSEEIEYIKVYFEDVNNGNSYCSDYFIDTKVGAKAKTSGSYVTPAGQGSYATSLMFIVKFAGREETVNYSGYFTSEYSGKITIKFIADSEDSNNILMKVKAGEGITNSASNTYCDETISLYVDKLVSEK
;
A
#
# COMPACT_ATOMS: atom_id res chain seq x y z
N MET A 1 -41.77 -100.38 20.00
CA MET A 1 -40.74 -101.09 19.23
C MET A 1 -40.18 -100.10 18.25
N ASP A 2 -38.87 -99.80 18.38
CA ASP A 2 -37.90 -99.30 17.38
C ASP A 2 -38.24 -98.09 16.49
N ASN A 3 -37.32 -97.21 16.08
CA ASN A 3 -35.99 -96.77 16.52
C ASN A 3 -35.55 -95.69 15.50
N SER A 4 -34.81 -94.68 15.96
CA SER A 4 -33.68 -94.04 15.26
C SER A 4 -33.88 -93.15 14.00
N LYS A 5 -33.54 -91.85 14.12
CA LYS A 5 -32.29 -91.19 13.62
C LYS A 5 -32.41 -89.65 13.74
N ALA A 6 -31.69 -89.01 14.68
CA ALA A 6 -30.39 -88.31 14.52
C ALA A 6 -30.50 -86.99 13.73
N ILE A 7 -30.54 -85.81 14.35
CA ILE A 7 -29.44 -84.93 14.87
C ILE A 7 -28.42 -84.46 13.80
N ASN A 8 -28.42 -83.15 13.53
CA ASN A 8 -27.31 -82.20 13.26
C ASN A 8 -27.80 -81.09 12.31
N GLY A 9 -27.58 -79.79 12.51
CA GLY A 9 -26.81 -79.03 13.49
C GLY A 9 -26.86 -77.54 13.14
N ASN A 10 -26.57 -76.71 14.15
CA ASN A 10 -25.99 -75.36 14.15
C ASN A 10 -26.26 -74.40 12.97
N LEU A 11 -26.92 -73.26 13.21
CA LEU A 11 -26.31 -72.05 13.78
C LEU A 11 -25.07 -71.59 12.99
N THR A 12 -25.31 -70.63 12.08
CA THR A 12 -24.40 -69.54 11.73
C THR A 12 -22.92 -69.87 11.50
N GLU A 13 -22.57 -70.19 10.27
CA GLU A 13 -21.34 -69.73 9.63
C GLU A 13 -21.76 -69.23 8.25
N ASN A 14 -21.85 -67.90 8.01
CA ASN A 14 -20.73 -67.10 7.54
C ASN A 14 -19.81 -67.90 6.63
N ILE A 15 -19.78 -67.55 5.33
CA ILE A 15 -18.57 -67.40 4.50
C ILE A 15 -18.99 -67.37 3.01
N ILE A 16 -18.89 -66.16 2.43
CA ILE A 16 -18.51 -65.84 1.04
C ILE A 16 -19.63 -65.82 -0.04
N GLU A 17 -19.46 -64.88 -0.98
CA GLU A 17 -20.31 -64.47 -2.12
C GLU A 17 -21.56 -63.63 -1.75
N ASN A 18 -21.62 -62.32 -1.96
CA ASN A 18 -21.15 -61.54 -3.09
C ASN A 18 -20.55 -60.20 -2.62
N ALA A 19 -19.24 -60.07 -2.84
CA ALA A 19 -18.64 -58.76 -3.02
C ALA A 19 -19.11 -58.18 -4.36
N GLU A 20 -18.96 -56.86 -4.48
CA GLU A 20 -19.05 -56.05 -5.69
C GLU A 20 -20.42 -55.45 -6.03
N GLY A 21 -20.48 -54.11 -5.97
CA GLY A 21 -21.65 -53.34 -6.39
C GLY A 21 -21.91 -52.03 -5.65
N LYS A 22 -20.99 -51.52 -4.82
CA LYS A 22 -21.05 -50.09 -4.43
C LYS A 22 -20.26 -49.29 -5.46
N GLU A 23 -20.96 -48.79 -6.48
CA GLU A 23 -20.44 -47.71 -7.32
C GLU A 23 -20.06 -46.53 -6.42
N SER A 24 -18.75 -46.31 -6.27
CA SER A 24 -18.24 -45.01 -5.85
C SER A 24 -18.73 -44.00 -6.88
N LYS A 25 -19.52 -43.00 -6.47
CA LYS A 25 -19.69 -41.79 -7.27
C LYS A 25 -18.29 -41.19 -7.48
N LYS A 26 -17.68 -41.46 -8.64
CA LYS A 26 -16.49 -40.74 -9.10
C LYS A 26 -16.85 -39.26 -9.02
N ALA A 27 -16.13 -38.50 -8.20
CA ALA A 27 -16.07 -37.06 -8.38
C ALA A 27 -15.72 -36.83 -9.85
N GLY A 28 -16.65 -36.27 -10.62
CA GLY A 28 -16.46 -36.05 -12.04
C GLY A 28 -15.13 -35.33 -12.25
N GLY A 29 -14.19 -35.98 -12.93
CA GLY A 29 -12.88 -35.41 -13.19
C GLY A 29 -13.06 -34.04 -13.83
N VAL A 30 -12.60 -32.99 -13.15
CA VAL A 30 -12.78 -31.63 -13.63
C VAL A 30 -12.16 -31.55 -15.02
N ASN A 31 -12.97 -31.21 -16.03
CA ASN A 31 -12.50 -31.13 -17.40
C ASN A 31 -11.36 -30.11 -17.44
N LYS A 32 -10.15 -30.55 -17.82
CA LYS A 32 -8.95 -29.70 -17.87
C LYS A 32 -9.22 -28.40 -18.66
N LYS A 33 -10.05 -28.45 -19.71
CA LYS A 33 -10.46 -27.24 -20.47
C LYS A 33 -11.26 -26.25 -19.62
N THR A 34 -12.19 -26.73 -18.80
CA THR A 34 -12.97 -25.91 -17.86
C THR A 34 -12.08 -25.33 -16.77
N VAL A 35 -11.09 -26.09 -16.28
CA VAL A 35 -10.08 -25.57 -15.32
C VAL A 35 -9.23 -24.47 -15.96
N PHE A 36 -8.75 -24.66 -17.19
CA PHE A 36 -7.95 -23.65 -17.89
C PHE A 36 -8.75 -22.38 -18.20
N ILE A 37 -10.03 -22.50 -18.59
CA ILE A 37 -10.92 -21.34 -18.78
C ILE A 37 -11.14 -20.60 -17.46
N ALA A 38 -11.39 -21.33 -16.37
CA ALA A 38 -11.57 -20.71 -15.04
C ALA A 38 -10.30 -19.99 -14.56
N ILE A 39 -9.12 -20.60 -14.74
CA ILE A 39 -7.83 -19.96 -14.44
C ILE A 39 -7.62 -18.70 -15.29
N GLY A 40 -7.96 -18.77 -16.58
CA GLY A 40 -7.87 -17.62 -17.49
C GLY A 40 -8.74 -16.44 -17.04
N ILE A 41 -9.99 -16.70 -16.65
CA ILE A 41 -10.91 -15.67 -16.14
C ILE A 41 -10.37 -15.04 -14.85
N VAL A 42 -9.88 -15.84 -13.91
CA VAL A 42 -9.30 -15.34 -12.65
C VAL A 42 -8.06 -14.49 -12.90
N ALA A 43 -7.18 -14.90 -13.81
CA ALA A 43 -5.98 -14.13 -14.15
C ALA A 43 -6.34 -12.76 -14.75
N ILE A 44 -7.32 -12.70 -15.66
CA ILE A 44 -7.80 -11.44 -16.24
C ILE A 44 -8.40 -10.55 -15.14
N ALA A 45 -9.23 -11.10 -14.25
CA ALA A 45 -9.82 -10.34 -13.15
C ALA A 45 -8.75 -9.71 -12.24
N LEU A 46 -7.69 -10.46 -11.92
CA LEU A 46 -6.56 -9.94 -11.12
C LEU A 46 -5.80 -8.82 -11.84
N ILE A 47 -5.59 -8.94 -13.15
CA ILE A 47 -4.95 -7.88 -13.96
C ILE A 47 -5.82 -6.61 -13.94
N VAL A 48 -7.12 -6.73 -14.13
CA VAL A 48 -8.05 -5.60 -14.07
C VAL A 48 -8.01 -4.92 -12.70
N ILE A 49 -8.03 -5.70 -11.62
CA ILE A 49 -7.90 -5.16 -10.25
C ILE A 49 -6.58 -4.43 -10.09
N ALA A 50 -5.46 -5.00 -10.55
CA ALA A 50 -4.15 -4.35 -10.47
C ALA A 50 -4.14 -3.00 -11.20
N ILE A 51 -4.68 -2.94 -12.43
CA ILE A 51 -4.78 -1.70 -13.21
C ILE A 51 -5.62 -0.64 -12.47
N LEU A 52 -6.76 -1.04 -11.90
CA LEU A 52 -7.62 -0.13 -11.14
C LEU A 52 -6.91 0.42 -9.90
N VAL A 53 -6.18 -0.43 -9.16
CA VAL A 53 -5.42 0.00 -7.99
C VAL A 53 -4.32 0.99 -8.39
N GLU A 54 -3.65 0.79 -9.53
CA GLU A 54 -2.60 1.71 -9.95
C GLU A 54 -3.16 3.04 -10.46
N ALA A 55 -4.33 3.01 -11.11
CA ALA A 55 -5.03 4.23 -11.51
C ALA A 55 -5.39 5.10 -10.28
N LEU A 56 -5.75 4.49 -9.15
CA LEU A 56 -6.04 5.21 -7.90
C LEU A 56 -4.80 5.82 -7.24
N LYS A 57 -3.60 5.34 -7.57
CA LYS A 57 -2.34 5.89 -7.06
C LYS A 57 -1.80 7.00 -7.93
N LYS A 58 -2.27 7.14 -9.17
CA LYS A 58 -1.76 8.13 -10.10
C LYS A 58 -2.02 9.55 -9.57
N ASN A 59 -0.96 10.34 -9.49
CA ASN A 59 -0.96 11.72 -9.03
C ASN A 59 -1.75 11.92 -7.73
N ALA A 60 -1.62 11.00 -6.78
CA ALA A 60 -2.38 11.04 -5.54
C ALA A 60 -1.47 11.47 -4.38
N TYR A 61 -2.05 12.10 -3.37
CA TYR A 61 -1.33 12.33 -2.12
C TYR A 61 -2.16 11.94 -0.90
N SER A 62 -1.48 11.60 0.19
CA SER A 62 -2.07 11.34 1.50
C SER A 62 -1.18 11.91 2.58
N ILE A 63 -1.69 12.84 3.37
CA ILE A 63 -0.98 13.46 4.48
C ILE A 63 -1.70 13.11 5.77
N VAL A 64 -0.98 12.48 6.69
CA VAL A 64 -1.50 12.04 7.98
C VAL A 64 -0.77 12.78 9.09
N ASN A 65 -1.50 13.59 9.84
CA ASN A 65 -0.97 14.27 11.01
C ASN A 65 -1.33 13.50 12.27
N ASN A 66 -0.40 12.69 12.79
CA ASN A 66 -0.59 11.99 14.07
C ASN A 66 -0.07 12.81 15.26
N THR A 67 0.24 14.09 15.10
CA THR A 67 0.65 14.97 16.20
C THR A 67 -0.58 15.56 16.91
N SER A 68 -0.37 16.21 18.05
CA SER A 68 -1.42 16.96 18.78
C SER A 68 -1.63 18.38 18.25
N GLU A 69 -0.81 18.81 17.29
CA GLU A 69 -0.81 20.17 16.78
C GLU A 69 -1.35 20.20 15.36
N GLU A 70 -2.01 21.30 14.99
CA GLU A 70 -2.42 21.53 13.61
C GLU A 70 -1.20 21.86 12.74
N ILE A 71 -1.18 21.34 11.52
CA ILE A 71 -0.32 21.82 10.44
C ILE A 71 -1.08 22.96 9.76
N GLU A 72 -0.63 24.20 10.00
CA GLU A 72 -1.22 25.42 9.41
C GLU A 72 -1.07 25.40 7.89
N TYR A 73 0.10 24.96 7.41
CA TYR A 73 0.32 24.60 6.02
C TYR A 73 1.45 23.59 5.86
N ILE A 74 1.31 22.78 4.82
CA ILE A 74 2.38 22.02 4.21
C ILE A 74 2.37 22.31 2.71
N LYS A 75 3.52 22.75 2.20
CA LYS A 75 3.76 23.00 0.79
C LYS A 75 4.76 22.01 0.24
N VAL A 76 4.48 21.45 -0.92
CA VAL A 76 5.35 20.46 -1.58
C VAL A 76 5.64 20.91 -3.02
N TYR A 77 6.92 20.89 -3.38
CA TYR A 77 7.43 21.21 -4.71
C TYR A 77 8.61 20.30 -5.07
N PHE A 78 9.00 20.29 -6.34
CA PHE A 78 10.21 19.64 -6.80
C PHE A 78 11.30 20.67 -7.06
N GLU A 79 12.53 20.35 -6.68
CA GLU A 79 13.70 21.19 -6.94
C GLU A 79 14.86 20.33 -7.45
N ASP A 80 15.64 20.84 -8.40
CA ASP A 80 16.85 20.17 -8.89
C ASP A 80 17.92 20.13 -7.79
N VAL A 81 18.53 18.95 -7.60
CA VAL A 81 19.58 18.72 -6.61
C VAL A 81 21.01 18.76 -7.19
N ASN A 82 21.17 19.00 -8.49
CA ASN A 82 22.47 19.00 -9.15
C ASN A 82 22.85 20.38 -9.73
N ASN A 83 23.84 21.01 -9.09
CA ASN A 83 24.86 21.93 -9.63
C ASN A 83 24.48 22.84 -10.83
N GLY A 84 23.43 23.67 -10.67
CA GLY A 84 23.33 24.95 -11.41
C GLY A 84 22.12 25.16 -12.31
N ASN A 85 21.18 24.22 -12.39
CA ASN A 85 19.86 24.54 -12.97
C ASN A 85 18.94 25.12 -11.90
N SER A 86 18.17 26.14 -12.26
CA SER A 86 17.15 26.75 -11.39
C SER A 86 15.79 26.08 -11.51
N TYR A 87 15.73 24.76 -11.80
CA TYR A 87 14.44 24.10 -11.82
C TYR A 87 13.89 24.01 -10.41
N CYS A 88 12.84 24.78 -10.18
CA CYS A 88 12.02 24.78 -8.99
C CYS A 88 10.58 24.87 -9.47
N SER A 89 9.77 23.87 -9.11
CA SER A 89 8.37 23.85 -9.51
C SER A 89 7.53 24.77 -8.62
N ASP A 90 6.34 25.12 -9.10
CA ASP A 90 5.29 25.63 -8.23
C ASP A 90 4.93 24.59 -7.15
N TYR A 91 4.29 25.06 -6.07
CA TYR A 91 3.70 24.17 -5.06
C TYR A 91 2.53 23.40 -5.68
N PHE A 92 2.70 22.09 -5.83
CA PHE A 92 1.64 21.21 -6.36
C PHE A 92 0.82 20.54 -5.26
N ILE A 93 1.24 20.71 -4.00
CA ILE A 93 0.44 20.48 -2.79
C ILE A 93 0.62 21.72 -1.92
N ASP A 94 -0.48 22.36 -1.53
CA ASP A 94 -0.53 23.41 -0.52
C ASP A 94 -1.82 23.21 0.28
N THR A 95 -1.71 22.76 1.51
CA THR A 95 -2.87 22.36 2.30
C THR A 95 -2.60 22.43 3.80
N LYS A 96 -3.68 22.50 4.58
CA LYS A 96 -3.64 22.42 6.04
C LYS A 96 -4.12 21.06 6.53
N VAL A 97 -3.63 20.62 7.69
CA VAL A 97 -4.03 19.34 8.28
C VAL A 97 -4.24 19.49 9.78
N GLY A 98 -5.48 19.35 10.22
CA GLY A 98 -5.82 19.41 11.65
C GLY A 98 -5.03 18.39 12.49
N ALA A 99 -4.94 18.65 13.80
CA ALA A 99 -4.37 17.71 14.75
C ALA A 99 -5.08 16.35 14.68
N LYS A 100 -4.34 15.24 14.72
CA LYS A 100 -4.86 13.86 14.61
C LYS A 100 -5.72 13.61 13.37
N ALA A 101 -5.57 14.41 12.31
CA ALA A 101 -6.36 14.32 11.10
C ALA A 101 -5.56 13.75 9.91
N LYS A 102 -6.30 13.42 8.85
CA LYS A 102 -5.77 13.01 7.56
C LYS A 102 -6.41 13.84 6.46
N THR A 103 -5.62 14.23 5.47
CA THR A 103 -6.09 14.75 4.19
C THR A 103 -5.55 13.92 3.04
N SER A 104 -6.28 13.86 1.94
CA SER A 104 -5.87 13.16 0.72
C SER A 104 -6.50 13.83 -0.48
N GLY A 105 -5.84 13.73 -1.62
CA GLY A 105 -6.31 14.35 -2.85
C GLY A 105 -5.47 13.92 -4.04
N SER A 106 -5.61 14.68 -5.11
CA SER A 106 -4.82 14.53 -6.33
C SER A 106 -4.01 15.79 -6.58
N TYR A 107 -2.86 15.63 -7.22
CA TYR A 107 -2.00 16.71 -7.65
C TYR A 107 -1.83 16.69 -9.18
N VAL A 108 -1.20 17.72 -9.73
CA VAL A 108 -0.76 17.75 -11.13
C VAL A 108 0.76 17.67 -11.12
N THR A 109 1.34 16.71 -11.86
CA THR A 109 2.79 16.63 -12.00
C THR A 109 3.30 17.93 -12.62
N PRO A 110 4.23 18.65 -11.97
CA PRO A 110 4.73 19.90 -12.50
C PRO A 110 5.45 19.71 -13.84
N ALA A 111 5.25 20.66 -14.75
CA ALA A 111 5.89 20.63 -16.06
C ALA A 111 7.42 20.68 -15.92
N GLY A 112 8.12 19.83 -16.66
CA GLY A 112 9.58 19.81 -16.69
C GLY A 112 10.25 19.00 -15.57
N GLN A 113 9.52 18.51 -14.56
CA GLN A 113 10.10 17.74 -13.45
C GLN A 113 10.93 16.54 -13.93
N GLY A 114 10.45 15.79 -14.92
CA GLY A 114 11.16 14.63 -15.46
C GLY A 114 12.39 14.95 -16.33
N SER A 115 12.68 16.22 -16.59
CA SER A 115 13.87 16.65 -17.35
C SER A 115 15.10 16.85 -16.46
N TYR A 116 14.92 16.83 -15.14
CA TYR A 116 15.95 17.11 -14.14
C TYR A 116 15.99 15.99 -13.11
N ALA A 117 17.11 15.89 -12.41
CA ALA A 117 17.21 15.05 -11.23
C ALA A 117 16.75 15.86 -10.01
N THR A 118 15.55 15.59 -9.53
CA THR A 118 14.90 16.43 -8.51
C THR A 118 14.75 15.73 -7.17
N SER A 119 14.60 16.50 -6.09
CA SER A 119 14.08 16.04 -4.79
C SER A 119 12.72 16.63 -4.50
N LEU A 120 11.96 15.98 -3.61
CA LEU A 120 10.76 16.59 -3.03
C LEU A 120 11.18 17.56 -1.94
N MET A 121 10.74 18.80 -2.06
CA MET A 121 10.94 19.84 -1.07
C MET A 121 9.66 20.05 -0.27
N PHE A 122 9.80 20.30 1.03
CA PHE A 122 8.70 20.46 1.98
C PHE A 122 8.90 21.76 2.75
N ILE A 123 7.86 22.58 2.80
CA ILE A 123 7.77 23.70 3.75
C ILE A 123 6.61 23.39 4.68
N VAL A 124 6.90 23.27 5.97
CA VAL A 124 5.91 22.83 6.97
C VAL A 124 5.86 23.81 8.13
N LYS A 125 4.65 24.23 8.48
CA LYS A 125 4.37 25.07 9.64
C LYS A 125 3.35 24.40 10.55
N PHE A 126 3.77 24.10 11.76
CA PHE A 126 2.87 23.68 12.84
C PHE A 126 2.40 24.90 13.63
N ALA A 127 1.17 24.82 14.14
CA ALA A 127 0.58 25.89 14.95
C ALA A 127 1.46 26.18 16.18
N GLY A 128 1.84 27.45 16.35
CA GLY A 128 2.67 27.90 17.47
C GLY A 128 4.15 27.48 17.39
N ARG A 129 4.64 26.99 16.25
CA ARG A 129 6.04 26.61 16.03
C ARG A 129 6.66 27.34 14.86
N GLU A 130 7.99 27.35 14.75
CA GLU A 130 8.67 27.91 13.57
C GLU A 130 8.41 27.10 12.29
N GLU A 131 8.57 27.76 11.14
CA GLU A 131 8.51 27.09 9.83
C GLU A 131 9.77 26.25 9.63
N THR A 132 9.63 25.08 9.00
CA THR A 132 10.76 24.23 8.61
C THR A 132 10.76 23.96 7.12
N VAL A 133 11.96 23.91 6.55
CA VAL A 133 12.20 23.54 5.15
C VAL A 133 13.06 22.29 5.12
N ASN A 134 12.58 21.25 4.44
CA ASN A 134 13.24 19.96 4.36
C ASN A 134 13.11 19.39 2.95
N TYR A 135 13.90 18.36 2.65
CA TYR A 135 13.83 17.65 1.38
C TYR A 135 13.82 16.14 1.59
N SER A 136 13.31 15.40 0.61
CA SER A 136 13.32 13.94 0.62
C SER A 136 13.45 13.36 -0.77
N GLY A 137 14.19 12.26 -0.82
CA GLY A 137 14.28 11.38 -1.97
C GLY A 137 14.94 11.98 -3.21
N TYR A 138 14.99 11.17 -4.26
CA TYR A 138 15.66 11.48 -5.52
C TYR A 138 14.88 10.87 -6.69
N PHE A 139 14.58 11.72 -7.69
CA PHE A 139 13.72 11.41 -8.81
C PHE A 139 14.46 11.71 -10.11
N THR A 140 14.71 10.68 -10.93
CA THR A 140 15.45 10.81 -12.20
C THR A 140 14.56 10.81 -13.44
N SER A 141 13.25 10.71 -13.25
CA SER A 141 12.25 10.78 -14.31
C SER A 141 10.97 11.43 -13.80
N GLU A 142 10.02 11.64 -14.71
CA GLU A 142 8.71 12.16 -14.36
C GLU A 142 8.03 11.27 -13.30
N TYR A 143 7.56 11.88 -12.21
CA TYR A 143 6.87 11.21 -11.13
C TYR A 143 5.37 11.53 -11.14
N SER A 144 4.57 10.49 -11.35
CA SER A 144 3.10 10.55 -11.36
C SER A 144 2.47 9.58 -10.37
N GLY A 145 3.21 9.15 -9.34
CA GLY A 145 2.76 8.15 -8.38
C GLY A 145 2.03 8.76 -7.19
N LYS A 146 1.90 7.98 -6.12
CA LYS A 146 1.32 8.44 -4.85
C LYS A 146 2.40 8.91 -3.89
N ILE A 147 2.22 10.12 -3.35
CA ILE A 147 3.05 10.67 -2.27
C ILE A 147 2.33 10.45 -0.93
N THR A 148 2.97 9.80 0.02
CA THR A 148 2.46 9.62 1.38
C THR A 148 3.37 10.33 2.38
N ILE A 149 2.79 11.21 3.19
CA ILE A 149 3.50 11.96 4.23
C ILE A 149 2.82 11.67 5.56
N LYS A 150 3.59 11.31 6.58
CA LYS A 150 3.07 11.03 7.93
C LYS A 150 3.91 11.74 8.98
N PHE A 151 3.25 12.57 9.78
CA PHE A 151 3.85 13.25 10.91
C PHE A 151 3.54 12.52 12.20
N ILE A 152 4.55 12.31 13.03
CA ILE A 152 4.44 11.62 14.32
C ILE A 152 5.23 12.42 15.35
N ALA A 153 4.67 12.62 16.54
CA ALA A 153 5.45 13.18 17.64
C ALA A 153 6.59 12.23 17.99
N ASP A 154 7.79 12.75 18.20
CA ASP A 154 8.88 11.96 18.74
C ASP A 154 8.57 11.61 20.21
N SER A 155 8.75 10.35 20.58
CA SER A 155 8.53 9.89 21.95
C SER A 155 9.64 10.32 22.90
N GLU A 156 10.83 10.62 22.37
CA GLU A 156 12.01 10.98 23.16
C GLU A 156 12.17 12.51 23.29
N ASP A 157 11.65 13.28 22.33
CA ASP A 157 11.73 14.75 22.33
C ASP A 157 10.40 15.40 21.90
N SER A 158 9.72 16.05 22.85
CA SER A 158 8.46 16.76 22.59
C SER A 158 8.58 17.95 21.63
N ASN A 159 9.80 18.43 21.38
CA ASN A 159 10.09 19.50 20.42
C ASN A 159 10.44 18.95 19.02
N ASN A 160 10.58 17.64 18.87
CA ASN A 160 10.84 16.99 17.58
C ASN A 160 9.56 16.35 17.00
N ILE A 161 9.37 16.49 15.70
CA ILE A 161 8.33 15.81 14.94
C ILE A 161 8.99 14.98 13.84
N LEU A 162 8.68 13.69 13.80
CA LEU A 162 9.16 12.80 12.74
C LEU A 162 8.24 12.91 11.53
N MET A 163 8.78 13.34 10.40
CA MET A 163 8.13 13.35 9.10
C MET A 163 8.58 12.13 8.29
N LYS A 164 7.66 11.19 8.05
CA LYS A 164 7.89 10.03 7.20
C LYS A 164 7.36 10.31 5.80
N VAL A 165 8.22 10.24 4.81
CA VAL A 165 7.89 10.52 3.41
C VAL A 165 8.09 9.25 2.61
N LYS A 166 7.08 8.90 1.81
CA LYS A 166 7.17 7.80 0.87
C LYS A 166 6.60 8.20 -0.49
N ALA A 167 7.44 8.08 -1.51
CA ALA A 167 7.06 8.24 -2.90
C ALA A 167 7.79 7.15 -3.71
N GLY A 168 7.04 6.38 -4.48
CA GLY A 168 7.57 5.18 -5.17
C GLY A 168 6.69 3.94 -5.03
N GLU A 169 5.49 4.07 -4.47
CA GLU A 169 4.51 2.99 -4.44
C GLU A 169 3.81 2.85 -5.80
N GLY A 170 4.03 1.72 -6.50
CA GLY A 170 3.33 1.40 -7.74
C GLY A 170 4.05 0.35 -8.61
N ILE A 171 3.33 -0.29 -9.51
CA ILE A 171 3.84 -1.31 -10.45
C ILE A 171 4.43 -0.66 -11.73
N THR A 172 4.17 0.63 -11.98
CA THR A 172 4.61 1.34 -13.19
C THR A 172 5.93 2.11 -13.01
N ASN A 173 6.60 2.43 -14.13
CA ASN A 173 7.94 3.02 -14.28
C ASN A 173 8.31 4.19 -13.34
N SER A 174 7.33 4.86 -12.74
CA SER A 174 7.56 5.89 -11.72
C SER A 174 8.27 5.36 -10.48
N ALA A 175 8.12 4.08 -10.11
CA ALA A 175 8.78 3.51 -8.93
C ALA A 175 10.26 3.13 -9.16
N SER A 176 10.64 2.71 -10.37
CA SER A 176 12.01 2.24 -10.66
C SER A 176 13.06 3.37 -10.71
N ASN A 177 12.60 4.60 -10.91
CA ASN A 177 13.43 5.80 -11.03
C ASN A 177 13.23 6.78 -9.85
N THR A 178 12.61 6.29 -8.77
CA THR A 178 12.30 7.07 -7.58
C THR A 178 12.86 6.37 -6.36
N TYR A 179 13.65 7.09 -5.57
CA TYR A 179 14.15 6.63 -4.29
C TYR A 179 13.63 7.58 -3.22
N CYS A 180 12.53 7.23 -2.56
CA CYS A 180 11.94 8.06 -1.50
C CYS A 180 11.13 7.19 -0.52
N ASP A 181 11.80 6.77 0.55
CA ASP A 181 11.19 6.14 1.74
C ASP A 181 12.06 6.53 2.93
N GLU A 182 11.78 7.69 3.50
CA GLU A 182 12.68 8.37 4.44
C GLU A 182 11.92 8.82 5.70
N THR A 183 12.64 8.91 6.81
CA THR A 183 12.16 9.55 8.04
C THR A 183 13.07 10.72 8.36
N ILE A 184 12.48 11.91 8.46
CA ILE A 184 13.16 13.19 8.68
C ILE A 184 12.75 13.72 10.05
N SER A 185 13.72 14.15 10.86
CA SER A 185 13.46 14.83 12.12
C SER A 185 13.24 16.33 11.87
N LEU A 186 12.06 16.82 12.24
CA LEU A 186 11.73 18.23 12.21
C LEU A 186 11.93 18.79 13.61
N TYR A 187 13.07 19.42 13.86
CA TYR A 187 13.27 20.24 15.05
C TYR A 187 12.45 21.51 14.87
N VAL A 188 11.34 21.62 15.60
CA VAL A 188 10.39 22.72 15.48
C VAL A 188 10.30 23.43 16.82
N ASP A 189 11.03 24.55 16.92
CA ASP A 189 11.05 25.39 18.11
C ASP A 189 9.68 26.03 18.34
N LYS A 190 9.26 26.08 19.61
CA LYS A 190 8.02 26.75 20.00
C LYS A 190 8.24 28.25 19.96
N LEU A 191 7.31 28.95 19.30
CA LEU A 191 7.29 30.41 19.35
C LEU A 191 7.03 30.85 20.78
N VAL A 192 7.93 31.67 21.33
CA VAL A 192 7.75 32.25 22.66
C VAL A 192 6.62 33.26 22.55
N SER A 193 5.51 33.00 23.23
CA SER A 193 4.45 34.00 23.44
C SER A 193 5.03 35.15 24.25
N GLU A 194 5.34 36.27 23.62
CA GLU A 194 5.49 37.53 24.34
C GLU A 194 4.16 37.84 25.04
N LYS A 195 4.20 38.01 26.35
CA LYS A 195 3.05 38.32 27.20
C LYS A 195 2.73 39.80 27.18
#